data_AF-A0A2D5MLG5-F1
#
_entry.id   AF-A0A2D5MLG5-F1
#
_cell.length_a   1.000
_cell.length_b   1.000
_cell.length_c   1.000
_cell.angle_alpha   90.00
_cell.angle_beta   90.00
_cell.angle_gamma   90.00
#
_symmetry.space_group_name_H-M   'P 1'
#
loop_
_entity.id
_entity.type
_entity.pdbx_description
1 polymer ?
#
loop_
_entity_poly.entity_id
_entity_poly.type
_entity_poly.pdbx_seq_one_letter_code
_entity_poly.pdbx_strand_id
1 'polypeptide(L)'
;MVSVSPDAQGFTQALTQADEALKKGGKVYLYCIDDGVEGLSDPRLIKLKSKGLNLFGCAFSARQRRLPLNDSAIFTGLSVLSDIMADTDHFVSFN
;
A
#
# COMPACT_ATOMS: atom_id res chain seq x y z
N MET A 1 -4.53 -0.19 4.75
CA MET A 1 -3.23 -0.71 5.23
C MET A 1 -3.13 -2.18 4.89
N VAL A 2 -1.95 -2.65 4.46
CA VAL A 2 -1.69 -4.06 4.16
C VAL A 2 -0.44 -4.49 4.91
N SER A 3 -0.56 -5.48 5.79
CA SER A 3 0.56 -6.05 6.55
C SER A 3 0.95 -7.46 6.12
N VAL A 4 0.15 -8.08 5.24
CA VAL A 4 0.36 -9.45 4.75
C VAL A 4 1.17 -9.52 3.47
N SER A 5 1.80 -10.67 3.23
CA SER A 5 2.56 -10.95 2.02
C SER A 5 1.69 -10.90 0.76
N PRO A 6 2.30 -10.69 -0.43
CA PRO A 6 1.58 -10.65 -1.72
C PRO A 6 0.80 -11.92 -2.09
N ASP A 7 1.18 -13.05 -1.50
CA ASP A 7 0.57 -14.36 -1.69
C ASP A 7 -0.66 -14.57 -0.80
N ALA A 8 -0.85 -13.74 0.23
CA ALA A 8 -2.00 -13.84 1.11
C ALA A 8 -3.28 -13.34 0.44
N GLN A 9 -4.42 -13.93 0.83
CA GLN A 9 -5.73 -13.50 0.35
C GLN A 9 -6.01 -12.04 0.69
N GLY A 10 -5.58 -11.57 1.88
CA GLY A 10 -5.74 -10.19 2.32
C GLY A 10 -5.10 -9.18 1.37
N PHE A 11 -3.96 -9.51 0.77
CA PHE A 11 -3.31 -8.67 -0.22
C PHE A 11 -4.17 -8.54 -1.49
N THR A 12 -4.67 -9.67 -2.01
CA THR A 12 -5.53 -9.67 -3.20
C THR A 12 -6.84 -8.92 -2.96
N GLN A 13 -7.44 -9.05 -1.77
CA GLN A 13 -8.62 -8.30 -1.37
C GLN A 13 -8.33 -6.79 -1.33
N ALA A 14 -7.20 -6.38 -0.74
CA ALA A 14 -6.79 -4.98 -0.71
C ALA A 14 -6.65 -4.37 -2.10
N LEU A 15 -6.02 -5.10 -3.03
CA LEU A 15 -5.89 -4.65 -4.43
C LEU A 15 -7.22 -4.55 -5.15
N THR A 16 -8.13 -5.49 -4.90
CA THR A 16 -9.47 -5.50 -5.51
C THR A 16 -10.28 -4.30 -5.03
N GLN A 17 -10.31 -4.05 -3.72
CA GLN A 17 -10.99 -2.88 -3.17
C GLN A 17 -10.36 -1.56 -3.63
N ALA A 18 -9.03 -1.49 -3.71
CA ALA A 18 -8.34 -0.32 -4.23
C ALA A 18 -8.72 -0.05 -5.70
N ASP A 19 -8.78 -1.08 -6.55
CA ASP A 19 -9.20 -0.94 -7.95
C ASP A 19 -10.65 -0.43 -8.08
N GLU A 20 -11.56 -0.97 -7.27
CA GLU A 20 -12.96 -0.55 -7.25
C GLU A 20 -13.13 0.91 -6.78
N ALA A 21 -12.41 1.30 -5.72
CA ALA A 21 -12.44 2.67 -5.22
C ALA A 21 -11.87 3.67 -6.24
N LEU A 22 -10.77 3.32 -6.92
CA LEU A 22 -10.22 4.12 -8.01
C LEU A 22 -11.19 4.25 -9.19
N LYS A 23 -11.87 3.16 -9.58
CA LYS A 23 -12.89 3.18 -10.64
C LYS A 23 -14.08 4.09 -10.31
N LYS A 24 -14.41 4.22 -9.02
CA LYS A 24 -15.45 5.15 -8.54
C LYS A 24 -14.98 6.61 -8.47
N GLY A 25 -13.73 6.90 -8.85
CA GLY A 25 -13.12 8.23 -8.79
C GLY A 25 -12.62 8.63 -7.40
N GLY A 26 -12.54 7.69 -6.45
CA GLY A 26 -12.02 7.94 -5.12
C GLY A 26 -10.50 8.09 -5.11
N LYS A 27 -9.99 8.85 -4.13
CA LYS A 27 -8.55 8.88 -3.83
C LYS A 27 -8.20 7.70 -2.93
N VAL A 28 -7.31 6.84 -3.40
CA VAL A 28 -6.90 5.66 -2.64
C VAL A 28 -5.46 5.82 -2.19
N TYR A 29 -5.25 5.61 -0.89
CA TYR A 29 -3.95 5.58 -0.23
C TYR A 29 -3.70 4.14 0.24
N LEU A 30 -2.72 3.47 -0.35
CA LEU A 30 -2.33 2.13 0.07
C LEU A 30 -1.00 2.19 0.79
N TYR A 31 -1.01 1.81 2.06
CA TYR A 31 0.18 1.76 2.89
C TYR A 31 0.55 0.30 3.19
N CYS A 32 1.74 -0.10 2.75
CA CYS A 32 2.33 -1.41 3.01
C CYS A 32 3.24 -1.37 4.25
N ILE A 33 2.97 -2.24 5.22
CA ILE A 33 3.81 -2.50 6.40
C ILE A 33 4.22 -3.97 6.46
N ASP A 34 5.15 -4.31 7.35
CA ASP A 34 5.58 -5.68 7.63
C ASP A 34 5.86 -6.50 6.37
N ASP A 35 5.11 -7.57 6.08
CA ASP A 35 5.33 -8.42 4.91
C ASP A 35 4.70 -7.82 3.64
N GLY A 36 3.78 -6.87 3.79
CA GLY A 36 3.17 -6.15 2.67
C GLY A 36 4.16 -5.31 1.86
N VAL A 37 5.32 -4.94 2.43
CA VAL A 37 6.36 -4.19 1.71
C VAL A 37 7.04 -5.00 0.62
N GLU A 38 6.97 -6.34 0.68
CA GLU A 38 7.46 -7.22 -0.39
C GLU A 38 6.63 -7.04 -1.67
N GLY A 39 5.36 -6.68 -1.51
CA GLY A 39 4.43 -6.42 -2.60
C GLY A 39 4.70 -5.12 -3.36
N LEU A 40 5.55 -4.22 -2.89
CA LEU A 40 5.76 -2.92 -3.55
C LEU A 40 6.27 -3.03 -5.00
N SER A 41 6.90 -4.16 -5.35
CA SER A 41 7.34 -4.45 -6.73
C SER A 41 6.35 -5.35 -7.50
N ASP A 42 5.19 -5.68 -6.92
CA ASP A 42 4.19 -6.52 -7.54
C ASP A 42 3.56 -5.82 -8.77
N PRO A 43 3.54 -6.48 -9.95
CA PRO A 43 2.96 -5.90 -11.17
C PRO A 43 1.51 -5.41 -11.00
N ARG A 44 0.73 -6.07 -10.13
CA ARG A 44 -0.65 -5.68 -9.82
C ARG A 44 -0.70 -4.31 -9.14
N LEU A 45 0.24 -4.03 -8.23
CA LEU A 45 0.35 -2.72 -7.57
C LEU A 45 0.86 -1.65 -8.52
N ILE A 46 1.84 -1.96 -9.36
CA ILE A 46 2.35 -1.03 -10.37
C ILE A 46 1.21 -0.58 -11.30
N LYS A 47 0.33 -1.51 -11.71
CA LYS A 47 -0.85 -1.22 -12.53
C LYS A 47 -1.86 -0.33 -11.81
N LEU A 48 -2.05 -0.49 -10.50
CA LEU A 48 -2.94 0.40 -9.73
C LEU A 48 -2.31 1.78 -9.53
N LYS A 49 -1.00 1.85 -9.31
CA LYS A 49 -0.26 3.11 -9.25
C LYS A 49 -0.40 3.91 -10.53
N SER A 50 -0.30 3.27 -11.69
CA SER A 50 -0.52 3.95 -12.98
C SER A 50 -1.97 4.44 -13.17
N LYS A 51 -2.93 3.94 -12.39
CA LYS A 51 -4.33 4.41 -12.36
C LYS A 51 -4.58 5.52 -11.33
N GLY A 52 -3.55 5.97 -10.60
CA GLY A 52 -3.67 7.02 -9.60
C GLY A 52 -3.67 6.53 -8.14
N LEU A 53 -3.32 5.27 -7.87
CA LEU A 53 -3.11 4.81 -6.49
C LEU A 53 -1.92 5.53 -5.86
N ASN A 54 -2.11 6.13 -4.68
CA ASN A 54 -1.03 6.66 -3.88
C ASN A 54 -0.42 5.53 -3.04
N LEU A 55 0.74 5.03 -3.46
CA LEU A 55 1.40 3.87 -2.85
C LEU A 55 2.48 4.32 -1.86
N PHE A 56 2.35 3.88 -0.61
CA PHE A 56 3.27 4.14 0.49
C PHE A 56 3.85 2.83 1.03
N GLY A 57 5.12 2.88 1.41
CA GLY A 57 5.81 1.77 2.05
C GLY A 57 6.43 2.18 3.37
N CYS A 58 6.41 1.30 4.36
CA CYS A 58 7.15 1.48 5.59
C CYS A 58 8.66 1.48 5.31
N ALA A 59 9.31 2.64 5.47
CA ALA A 59 10.74 2.79 5.27
C ALA A 59 11.56 1.86 6.19
N PHE A 60 11.08 1.63 7.42
CA PHE A 60 11.73 0.74 8.37
C PHE A 60 11.67 -0.72 7.94
N SER A 61 10.47 -1.24 7.62
CA SER A 61 10.27 -2.64 7.22
C SER A 61 11.00 -2.95 5.91
N ALA A 62 11.01 -2.02 4.95
CA ALA A 62 11.76 -2.16 3.70
C ALA A 62 13.27 -2.23 3.93
N ARG A 63 13.82 -1.37 4.81
CA ARG A 63 15.25 -1.40 5.18
C ARG A 63 15.63 -2.69 5.92
N GLN A 64 14.81 -3.13 6.87
CA GLN A 64 15.04 -4.36 7.62
C GLN A 64 15.12 -5.58 6.70
N ARG A 65 14.26 -5.63 5.68
CA ARG A 65 14.21 -6.68 4.65
C ARG A 65 15.19 -6.46 3.49
N ARG A 66 16.03 -5.42 3.55
CA ARG A 66 17.01 -5.04 2.50
C ARG A 66 16.39 -4.86 1.11
N LEU A 67 15.13 -4.41 1.08
CA LEU A 67 14.45 -4.12 -0.18
C LEU A 67 14.99 -2.81 -0.78
N PRO A 68 15.09 -2.72 -2.11
CA PRO A 68 15.50 -1.50 -2.77
C PRO A 68 14.45 -0.41 -2.54
N LEU A 69 14.89 0.73 -1.99
CA LEU A 69 14.07 1.94 -1.91
C LEU A 69 14.08 2.60 -3.30
N ASN A 70 13.17 2.18 -4.17
CA ASN A 70 13.02 2.69 -5.54
C ASN A 70 11.78 3.60 -5.65
N ASP A 71 11.58 4.20 -6.82
CA ASP A 71 10.41 5.06 -7.06
C ASP A 71 9.09 4.29 -7.20
N SER A 72 9.05 2.99 -6.85
CA SER A 72 7.81 2.21 -6.86
C SER A 72 6.82 2.70 -5.81
N ALA A 73 7.29 3.24 -4.67
CA ALA A 73 6.44 3.73 -3.59
C ALA A 73 7.07 4.92 -2.87
N ILE A 74 6.24 5.69 -2.16
CA ILE A 74 6.74 6.72 -1.25
C ILE A 74 7.08 6.06 0.08
N PHE A 75 8.37 5.94 0.39
CA PHE A 75 8.82 5.35 1.64
C PHE A 75 8.72 6.36 2.78
N THR A 76 7.89 6.07 3.76
CA THR A 76 7.59 6.96 4.88
C THR A 76 7.61 6.23 6.22
N GLY A 77 7.59 7.00 7.30
CA GLY A 77 7.41 6.48 8.65
C GLY A 77 5.93 6.37 9.02
N LEU A 78 5.65 5.74 10.16
CA LEU A 78 4.29 5.53 10.66
C LEU A 78 3.52 6.83 10.94
N SER A 79 4.20 7.98 11.11
CA SER A 79 3.53 9.27 11.27
C SER A 79 2.64 9.62 10.07
N VAL A 80 3.13 9.35 8.85
CA VAL A 80 2.35 9.59 7.62
C VAL A 80 1.14 8.67 7.55
N LEU A 81 1.27 7.42 8.02
CA LEU A 81 0.12 6.53 8.13
C LEU A 81 -0.92 7.09 9.10
N SER A 82 -0.50 7.62 10.25
CA SER A 82 -1.41 8.27 11.20
C SER A 82 -2.14 9.46 10.58
N ASP A 83 -1.44 10.28 9.79
CA ASP A 83 -2.06 11.41 9.09
C ASP A 83 -3.07 10.94 8.03
N ILE A 84 -2.74 9.92 7.23
CA ILE A 84 -3.66 9.32 6.24
C ILE A 84 -4.89 8.75 6.92
N MET A 85 -4.72 8.10 8.08
CA MET A 85 -5.83 7.55 8.86
C MET A 85 -6.75 8.64 9.40
N ALA A 86 -6.22 9.82 9.75
CA ALA A 86 -6.99 10.93 10.26
C ALA A 86 -7.77 11.69 9.17
N ASP A 87 -7.24 11.73 7.94
CA ASP A 87 -7.81 12.50 6.82
C ASP A 87 -8.68 11.66 5.86
N THR A 88 -8.73 10.33 6.02
CA THR A 88 -9.53 9.45 5.15
C THR A 88 -10.95 9.26 5.67
N ASP A 89 -11.93 9.24 4.75
CA ASP A 89 -13.33 8.91 5.08
C ASP A 89 -13.49 7.45 5.55
N HIS A 90 -12.68 6.57 4.96
CA HIS A 90 -12.71 5.13 5.23
C HIS A 90 -11.30 4.56 5.36
N PHE A 91 -11.07 3.83 6.44
CA PHE A 91 -9.83 3.09 6.67
C PHE A 91 -10.12 1.60 6.76
N VAL A 92 -9.38 0.80 5.99
CA VAL A 92 -9.47 -0.66 5.99
C VAL A 92 -8.05 -1.23 6.16
N SER A 93 -7.94 -2.26 7.01
CA SER A 93 -6.70 -3.00 7.22
C SER A 93 -6.83 -4.44 6.77
N PHE A 94 -5.76 -4.97 6.18
CA PHE A 94 -5.65 -6.36 5.74
C PHE A 94 -4.41 -6.97 6.41
N ASN A 95 -4.69 -7.92 7.31
CA ASN A 95 -3.72 -8.55 8.20
C ASN A 95 -3.77 -10.08 8.09
#